data_AF-A0A7K2NYL9-F1
#
_entry.id   AF-A0A7K2NYL9-F1
#
_cell.length_a   1.000
_cell.length_b   1.000
_cell.length_c   1.000
_cell.angle_alpha   90.00
_cell.angle_beta   90.00
_cell.angle_gamma   90.00
#
_symmetry.space_group_name_H-M   'P 1'
#
loop_
_entity.id
_entity.type
_entity.pdbx_description
1 polymer ?
#
loop_
_entity_poly.entity_id
_entity_poly.type
_entity_poly.pdbx_seq_one_letter_code
_entity_poly.pdbx_strand_id
1 'polypeptide(L)'
;DQTSAADRLAGFRDVRPGADPGLVARGDFTSGGGERAMRELLDRCPDLDAVFAANDLTAAGALRVLRERGRRVPDDVAVVGFDDMLPVAEQTDP
;
A
#
# COMPACT_ATOMS: atom_id res chain seq x y z
N ASP A 1 9.97 10.52 7.59
CA ASP A 1 10.95 11.35 6.87
C ASP A 1 11.08 10.80 5.45
N GLN A 2 11.27 11.65 4.44
CA GLN A 2 11.46 11.26 3.04
C GLN A 2 12.64 10.29 2.85
N THR A 3 13.65 10.36 3.71
CA THR A 3 14.77 9.39 3.74
C THR A 3 14.24 7.95 3.88
N SER A 4 13.29 7.73 4.80
CA SER A 4 12.72 6.41 5.05
C SER A 4 11.91 5.85 3.85
N ALA A 5 11.27 6.70 3.05
CA ALA A 5 10.56 6.26 1.83
C ALA A 5 11.53 5.79 0.74
N ALA A 6 12.65 6.51 0.56
CA ALA A 6 13.65 6.16 -0.43
C ALA A 6 14.27 4.79 -0.11
N ASP A 7 14.60 4.54 1.16
CA ASP A 7 15.18 3.28 1.62
C ASP A 7 14.20 2.11 1.47
N ARG A 8 12.92 2.31 1.85
CA ARG A 8 11.85 1.30 1.68
C ARG A 8 11.65 0.92 0.21
N LEU A 9 11.65 1.92 -0.69
CA LEU A 9 11.52 1.68 -2.12
C LEU A 9 12.76 0.99 -2.72
N ALA A 10 13.96 1.36 -2.25
CA ALA A 10 15.19 0.70 -2.65
C ALA A 10 15.15 -0.80 -2.29
N GLY A 11 14.81 -1.12 -1.04
CA GLY A 11 14.66 -2.51 -0.59
C GLY A 11 13.63 -3.30 -1.41
N PHE A 12 12.48 -2.70 -1.74
CA PHE A 12 11.48 -3.34 -2.62
C PHE A 12 12.06 -3.68 -4.00
N ARG A 13 12.80 -2.75 -4.60
CA ARG A 13 13.42 -2.95 -5.93
C ARG A 13 14.53 -3.99 -5.92
N ASP A 14 15.27 -4.09 -4.82
CA ASP A 14 16.33 -5.09 -4.66
C ASP A 14 15.78 -6.52 -4.64
N VAL A 15 14.63 -6.76 -4.00
CA VAL A 15 13.99 -8.09 -3.94
C VAL A 15 13.08 -8.40 -5.13
N ARG A 16 12.66 -7.37 -5.88
CA ARG A 16 11.84 -7.49 -7.10
C ARG A 16 12.51 -6.76 -8.27
N PRO A 17 13.72 -7.19 -8.69
CA PRO A 17 14.43 -6.55 -9.80
C PRO A 17 13.61 -6.68 -11.08
N GLY A 18 13.48 -5.58 -11.83
CA GLY A 18 12.68 -5.54 -13.07
C GLY A 18 11.18 -5.45 -12.86
N ALA A 19 10.71 -5.22 -11.63
CA ALA A 19 9.31 -4.88 -11.40
C ALA A 19 8.89 -3.66 -12.23
N ASP A 20 7.68 -3.73 -12.80
CA ASP A 20 7.12 -2.64 -13.59
C ASP A 20 7.08 -1.35 -12.75
N PRO A 21 7.69 -0.25 -13.21
CA PRO A 21 7.58 1.06 -12.55
C PRO A 21 6.12 1.51 -12.32
N GLY A 22 5.17 1.00 -13.11
CA GLY A 22 3.73 1.18 -12.95
C GLY A 22 3.16 0.62 -11.63
N LEU A 23 3.88 -0.28 -10.96
CA LEU A 23 3.50 -0.85 -9.66
C LEU A 23 3.88 0.04 -8.47
N VAL A 24 4.45 1.23 -8.72
CA VAL A 24 4.80 2.19 -7.67
C VAL A 24 3.89 3.41 -7.77
N ALA A 25 3.18 3.72 -6.68
CA ALA A 25 2.45 4.98 -6.50
C ALA A 25 3.03 5.77 -5.32
N ARG A 26 3.09 7.09 -5.45
CA ARG A 26 3.68 7.96 -4.42
C ARG A 26 2.59 8.47 -3.48
N GLY A 27 2.78 8.21 -2.18
CA GLY A 27 1.98 8.80 -1.11
C GLY A 27 2.72 9.94 -0.38
N ASP A 28 2.07 10.49 0.64
CA ASP A 28 2.57 11.55 1.52
C ASP A 28 2.63 11.11 2.99
N PHE A 29 2.64 9.78 3.23
CA PHE A 29 2.60 9.13 4.55
C PHE A 29 1.32 9.37 5.36
N THR A 30 0.28 9.93 4.75
CA THR A 30 -1.05 10.08 5.37
C THR A 30 -2.01 9.00 4.88
N SER A 31 -3.10 8.77 5.62
CA SER A 31 -4.19 7.89 5.17
C SER A 31 -4.81 8.37 3.87
N GLY A 32 -5.09 9.68 3.73
CA GLY A 32 -5.58 10.25 2.48
C GLY A 32 -4.61 10.08 1.30
N GLY A 33 -3.31 10.10 1.56
CA GLY A 33 -2.28 9.76 0.56
C GLY A 33 -2.32 8.29 0.15
N GLY A 34 -2.47 7.38 1.11
CA GLY A 34 -2.63 5.94 0.87
C GLY A 34 -3.87 5.62 0.03
N GLU A 35 -4.99 6.29 0.27
CA GLU A 35 -6.19 6.13 -0.55
C GLU A 35 -5.96 6.55 -2.00
N ARG A 36 -5.36 7.73 -2.23
CA ARG A 36 -5.08 8.22 -3.59
C ARG A 36 -4.13 7.27 -4.32
N ALA A 37 -3.05 6.88 -3.65
CA ALA A 37 -2.06 5.95 -4.21
C ALA A 37 -2.68 4.58 -4.53
N MET A 38 -3.57 4.07 -3.68
CA MET A 38 -4.21 2.78 -3.90
C MET A 38 -5.21 2.80 -5.07
N ARG A 39 -5.98 3.88 -5.23
CA ARG A 39 -6.84 4.06 -6.42
C ARG A 39 -5.98 4.07 -7.69
N GLU A 40 -4.89 4.83 -7.69
CA GLU A 40 -3.96 4.90 -8.83
C GLU A 40 -3.37 3.54 -9.18
N LEU A 41 -3.00 2.73 -8.18
CA LEU A 41 -2.49 1.37 -8.41
C LEU A 41 -3.55 0.46 -9.02
N LEU A 42 -4.76 0.43 -8.47
CA LEU A 42 -5.85 -0.42 -8.99
C LEU A 42 -6.32 0.01 -10.39
N ASP A 43 -6.28 1.32 -10.68
CA ASP A 43 -6.67 1.83 -12.00
C ASP A 43 -5.60 1.50 -13.06
N ARG A 44 -4.32 1.42 -12.68
CA ARG A 44 -3.20 1.02 -13.58
C ARG A 44 -3.03 -0.49 -13.68
N CYS A 45 -3.23 -1.22 -12.58
CA CYS A 45 -3.05 -2.67 -12.45
C CYS A 45 -4.31 -3.25 -11.78
N PRO A 46 -5.39 -3.50 -12.54
CA PRO A 46 -6.65 -4.02 -12.00
C PRO A 46 -6.54 -5.41 -11.36
N ASP A 47 -5.49 -6.15 -11.72
CA ASP A 47 -5.12 -7.49 -11.29
C ASP A 47 -4.08 -7.51 -10.15
N LEU A 48 -3.75 -6.35 -9.57
CA LEU A 48 -2.87 -6.23 -8.41
C LEU A 48 -3.34 -7.15 -7.27
N ASP A 49 -2.43 -7.98 -6.75
CA ASP A 49 -2.69 -9.00 -5.73
C ASP A 49 -2.01 -8.72 -4.38
N ALA A 50 -1.11 -7.73 -4.32
CA ALA A 50 -0.44 -7.34 -3.09
C ALA A 50 0.04 -5.90 -3.11
N VAL A 51 0.05 -5.24 -1.95
CA VAL A 51 0.63 -3.91 -1.76
C VAL A 51 1.48 -3.85 -0.49
N PHE A 52 2.67 -3.28 -0.63
CA PHE A 52 3.52 -2.87 0.48
C PHE A 52 3.32 -1.37 0.72
N ALA A 53 2.66 -1.04 1.81
CA ALA A 53 2.41 0.34 2.20
C ALA A 53 3.63 0.92 2.91
N ALA A 54 3.95 2.17 2.59
CA ALA A 54 5.13 2.81 3.15
C ALA A 54 5.06 2.94 4.68
N ASN A 55 3.87 3.10 5.27
CA ASN A 55 3.63 3.07 6.71
C ASN A 55 2.19 2.64 7.03
N ASP A 56 1.88 2.48 8.32
CA ASP A 56 0.57 2.05 8.79
C ASP A 56 -0.58 3.01 8.45
N LEU A 57 -0.34 4.32 8.44
CA LEU A 57 -1.34 5.30 7.97
C LEU A 57 -1.67 5.12 6.49
N THR A 58 -0.65 4.91 5.65
CA THR A 58 -0.82 4.63 4.22
C THR A 58 -1.56 3.30 4.04
N ALA A 59 -1.25 2.28 4.85
CA ALA A 59 -1.93 0.99 4.85
C ALA A 59 -3.42 1.14 5.19
N ALA A 60 -3.76 1.92 6.22
CA ALA A 60 -5.15 2.20 6.59
C ALA A 60 -5.94 2.84 5.43
N GLY A 61 -5.33 3.80 4.72
CA GLY A 61 -5.93 4.42 3.54
C GLY A 61 -6.11 3.43 2.38
N ALA A 62 -5.12 2.56 2.15
CA ALA A 62 -5.19 1.53 1.12
C ALA A 62 -6.32 0.51 1.39
N LEU A 63 -6.43 0.03 2.63
CA LEU A 63 -7.50 -0.88 3.08
C LEU A 63 -8.89 -0.29 2.83
N ARG A 64 -9.07 1.01 3.12
CA ARG A 64 -10.33 1.71 2.88
C ARG A 64 -10.74 1.68 1.40
N VAL A 65 -9.79 1.89 0.50
CA VAL A 65 -10.02 1.84 -0.96
C VAL A 65 -10.26 0.42 -1.46
N LEU A 66 -9.52 -0.55 -0.95
CA LEU A 66 -9.72 -1.97 -1.29
C LEU A 66 -11.14 -2.40 -0.96
N ARG A 67 -11.61 -2.07 0.25
CA ARG A 67 -13.00 -2.33 0.67
C ARG A 67 -14.03 -1.64 -0.22
N GLU A 68 -13.83 -0.36 -0.55
CA GLU A 68 -14.72 0.37 -1.48
C GLU A 68 -14.77 -0.26 -2.88
N ARG A 69 -13.66 -0.84 -3.34
CA ARG A 69 -13.55 -1.53 -4.62
C ARG A 69 -13.98 -3.00 -4.54
N GLY A 70 -14.48 -3.46 -3.39
CA GLY A 70 -14.94 -4.82 -3.17
C GLY A 70 -13.83 -5.87 -3.21
N ARG A 71 -12.58 -5.47 -2.92
CA ARG A 71 -11.42 -6.37 -2.83
C ARG A 71 -11.22 -6.78 -1.38
N ARG A 72 -11.25 -8.08 -1.11
CA ARG A 72 -11.05 -8.65 0.22
C ARG A 72 -9.56 -8.73 0.53
N VAL A 73 -9.22 -8.46 1.79
CA VAL A 73 -7.86 -8.60 2.30
C VAL A 73 -7.82 -9.76 3.30
N PRO A 74 -6.90 -10.73 3.18
CA PRO A 74 -5.83 -10.81 2.18
C PRO A 74 -6.22 -11.55 0.88
N ASP A 75 -7.44 -12.08 0.78
CA ASP A 75 -7.81 -13.06 -0.27
C ASP A 75 -7.64 -12.55 -1.71
N ASP A 76 -8.03 -11.30 -1.97
CA ASP A 76 -7.94 -10.70 -3.30
C ASP A 76 -6.72 -9.78 -3.42
N VAL A 77 -6.38 -9.05 -2.34
CA VAL A 77 -5.18 -8.22 -2.26
C VAL A 77 -4.54 -8.33 -0.87
N ALA A 78 -3.31 -8.82 -0.80
CA ALA A 78 -2.55 -8.82 0.45
C ALA A 78 -2.01 -7.42 0.78
N VAL A 79 -2.04 -7.02 2.05
CA VAL A 79 -1.54 -5.71 2.50
C VAL A 79 -0.48 -5.90 3.58
N VAL A 80 0.67 -5.26 3.40
CA VAL A 80 1.73 -5.19 4.40
C VAL A 80 1.97 -3.72 4.76
N GLY A 81 1.86 -3.40 6.05
CA GLY A 81 2.17 -2.09 6.63
C GLY A 81 3.63 -1.95 7.08
N PHE A 82 3.94 -0.84 7.75
CA PHE A 82 5.27 -0.56 8.28
C PHE A 82 5.16 0.50 9.39
N ASP A 83 6.05 0.45 10.38
CA ASP A 83 6.15 1.31 11.59
C ASP A 83 5.46 0.78 12.87
N ASP A 84 4.74 -0.34 12.81
CA ASP A 84 4.17 -1.09 13.96
C ASP A 84 3.41 -0.20 14.96
N MET A 85 2.72 0.82 14.46
CA MET A 85 1.72 1.56 15.21
C MET A 85 0.57 0.59 15.51
N LEU A 86 0.24 0.41 16.79
CA LEU A 86 -0.85 -0.39 17.36
C LEU A 86 -1.92 -0.84 16.34
N PRO A 87 -2.33 -2.11 16.33
CA PRO A 87 -2.75 -2.82 15.13
C PRO A 87 -3.76 -2.01 14.33
N VAL A 88 -3.33 -1.47 13.18
CA VAL A 88 -4.27 -0.93 12.20
C VAL A 88 -5.29 -2.02 11.82
N ALA A 89 -4.85 -3.28 11.81
CA ALA A 89 -5.71 -4.45 11.66
C ALA A 89 -6.88 -4.52 12.66
N GLU A 90 -6.77 -3.96 13.88
CA GLU A 90 -7.87 -3.90 14.86
C GLU A 90 -8.81 -2.70 14.65
N GLN A 91 -8.39 -1.68 13.90
CA GLN A 91 -9.14 -0.44 13.69
C GLN A 91 -9.72 -0.33 12.28
N THR A 92 -9.41 -1.26 11.39
CA THR A 92 -9.92 -1.31 10.02
C THR A 92 -10.70 -2.59 9.79
N ASP A 93 -11.95 -2.45 9.34
CA ASP A 93 -12.78 -3.57 8.91
C ASP A 93 -12.34 -4.03 7.50
N PRO A 94 -11.89 -5.28 7.31
CA PRO A 94 -11.42 -5.81 6.03
C PRO A 94 -12.51 -5.93 4.94
#